data_AF-A0A843FRL7-F1
#
_entry.id   AF-A0A843FRL7-F1
#
_cell.length_a   1.000
_cell.length_b   1.000
_cell.length_c   1.000
_cell.angle_alpha   90.00
_cell.angle_beta   90.00
_cell.angle_gamma   90.00
#
_symmetry.space_group_name_H-M   'P 1'
#
loop_
_entity.id
_entity.type
_entity.pdbx_description
1 polymer ?
#
loop_
_entity_poly.entity_id
_entity_poly.type
_entity_poly.pdbx_seq_one_letter_code
_entity_poly.pdbx_strand_id
1 'polypeptide(L)' 'KELLEGKDLIVMHPLPRIDEIAYDVDDTKYNKYFEQAANAIPVRMAILRNLITHRYE' A
#
# COMPACT_ATOMS: atom_id res chain seq x y z
N LYS A 1 -14.31 -1.74 -12.12
CA LYS A 1 -15.15 -1.23 -11.00
C LYS A 1 -16.31 -2.15 -10.54
N GLU A 2 -17.07 -2.79 -11.44
CA GLU A 2 -18.27 -3.57 -11.11
C GLU A 2 -18.05 -4.62 -10.00
N LEU A 3 -16.93 -5.36 -10.06
CA LEU A 3 -16.57 -6.36 -9.04
C LEU A 3 -16.35 -5.78 -7.64
N LEU A 4 -16.19 -4.47 -7.50
CA LEU A 4 -15.93 -3.79 -6.23
C LEU A 4 -17.20 -3.15 -5.65
N GLU A 5 -18.21 -2.90 -6.47
CA GLU A 5 -19.39 -2.14 -6.07
C GLU A 5 -20.16 -2.82 -4.93
N GLY A 6 -20.55 -2.03 -3.94
CA GLY A 6 -21.24 -2.53 -2.75
C GLY A 6 -20.38 -3.32 -1.76
N LYS A 7 -19.10 -3.56 -2.03
CA LYS A 7 -18.19 -4.23 -1.09
C LYS A 7 -17.63 -3.26 -0.06
N ASP A 8 -17.32 -3.79 1.12
CA ASP A 8 -16.54 -3.11 2.15
C ASP A 8 -15.16 -3.75 2.23
N LEU A 9 -14.23 -3.23 1.41
CA LEU A 9 -12.86 -3.70 1.31
C LEU A 9 -11.96 -2.60 0.78
N ILE A 10 -10.66 -2.84 0.81
CA ILE A 10 -9.66 -2.03 0.09
C ILE A 10 -8.85 -2.94 -0.84
N VAL A 11 -8.35 -2.35 -1.93
CA VAL A 11 -7.47 -3.01 -2.88
C VAL A 11 -6.02 -2.62 -2.57
N MET A 12 -5.21 -3.63 -2.28
CA MET A 12 -3.77 -3.50 -2.04
C MET A 12 -3.01 -4.22 -3.15
N HIS A 13 -1.80 -3.72 -3.47
CA HIS A 13 -0.95 -4.27 -4.52
C HIS A 13 0.52 -3.87 -4.24
N PRO A 14 1.48 -4.80 -4.30
CA PRO A 14 2.88 -4.50 -3.96
C PRO A 14 3.62 -3.67 -5.03
N LEU A 15 3.03 -3.51 -6.22
CA LEU A 15 3.61 -2.86 -7.40
C LEU A 15 4.89 -3.58 -7.93
N PRO A 16 5.29 -3.35 -9.20
CA PRO A 16 4.54 -2.64 -10.24
C PRO A 16 3.26 -3.42 -10.60
N ARG A 17 2.18 -2.71 -10.92
CA ARG A 17 1.03 -3.35 -11.58
C ARG A 17 1.27 -3.37 -13.09
N ILE A 18 0.85 -4.43 -13.75
CA ILE A 18 0.90 -4.63 -15.19
C ILE A 18 -0.53 -4.76 -15.72
N ASP A 19 -1.20 -5.87 -15.43
CA ASP A 19 -2.54 -6.22 -15.90
C ASP A 19 -3.44 -6.76 -14.77
N GLU A 20 -2.91 -6.88 -13.55
CA GLU A 20 -3.61 -7.45 -12.41
C GLU A 20 -4.76 -6.56 -11.92
N ILE A 21 -4.66 -5.25 -12.13
CA ILE A 21 -5.63 -4.24 -11.69
C ILE A 21 -5.85 -3.23 -12.81
N ALA A 22 -7.11 -3.11 -13.25
CA ALA A 22 -7.51 -2.13 -14.25
C ALA A 22 -7.32 -0.69 -13.74
N TYR A 23 -6.92 0.22 -14.64
CA TYR A 23 -6.67 1.63 -14.30
C TYR A 23 -7.90 2.35 -13.74
N ASP A 24 -9.11 1.94 -14.09
CA ASP A 24 -10.36 2.55 -13.59
C ASP A 24 -10.55 2.34 -12.08
N VAL A 25 -9.82 1.41 -11.46
CA VAL A 25 -9.80 1.20 -10.01
C VAL A 25 -9.11 2.36 -9.29
N ASP A 26 -8.20 3.08 -9.95
CA ASP A 26 -7.44 4.18 -9.36
C ASP A 26 -8.32 5.27 -8.76
N ASP A 27 -9.39 5.62 -9.49
CA ASP A 27 -10.32 6.69 -9.16
C ASP A 27 -11.43 6.25 -8.20
N THR A 28 -11.35 5.02 -7.67
CA THR A 28 -12.35 4.49 -6.75
C THR A 28 -11.92 4.64 -5.30
N LYS A 29 -12.89 4.69 -4.38
CA LYS A 29 -12.65 4.67 -2.93
C LYS A 29 -11.90 3.41 -2.43
N TYR A 30 -11.85 2.37 -3.26
CA TYR A 30 -11.24 1.09 -2.91
C TYR A 30 -9.71 1.10 -3.07
N ASN A 31 -9.16 2.02 -3.87
CA ASN A 31 -7.74 2.06 -4.15
C ASN A 31 -6.94 2.45 -2.90
N LYS A 32 -6.03 1.56 -2.47
CA LYS A 32 -5.05 1.82 -1.41
C LYS A 32 -3.61 1.43 -1.76
N TYR A 33 -3.31 0.96 -2.97
CA TYR A 33 -1.94 0.54 -3.31
C TYR A 33 -0.94 1.70 -3.43
N PHE A 34 -1.37 2.90 -3.81
CA PHE A 34 -0.49 4.08 -3.76
C PHE A 34 -0.19 4.54 -2.33
N GLU A 35 -1.21 4.58 -1.47
CA GLU A 35 -1.05 4.87 -0.05
C GLU A 35 -0.18 3.81 0.64
N GLN A 36 -0.37 2.54 0.30
CA GLN A 36 0.47 1.42 0.74
C GLN A 36 1.95 1.64 0.38
N ALA A 37 2.24 2.03 -0.87
CA ALA A 37 3.62 2.31 -1.30
C ALA A 37 4.23 3.48 -0.53
N ALA A 38 3.45 4.54 -0.27
CA ALA A 38 3.87 5.67 0.55
C ALA A 38 4.13 5.28 2.01
N ASN A 39 3.25 4.47 2.61
CA ASN A 39 3.36 3.95 3.99
C ASN A 39 4.63 3.11 4.19
N ALA A 40 5.20 2.56 3.13
CA ALA A 40 6.44 1.81 3.20
C ALA A 40 7.66 2.69 3.53
N ILE A 41 7.60 4.02 3.37
CA ILE A 41 8.64 4.96 3.80
C ILE A 41 8.70 5.08 5.34
N PRO A 42 7.64 5.51 6.06
CA PRO A 42 7.67 5.60 7.52
C PRO A 42 7.91 4.25 8.19
N VAL A 43 7.39 3.15 7.65
CA VAL A 43 7.68 1.80 8.19
C VAL A 43 9.17 1.47 8.10
N ARG A 44 9.81 1.73 6.95
CA ARG A 44 11.26 1.52 6.81
C ARG A 44 12.07 2.45 7.70
N MET A 45 11.67 3.71 7.86
CA MET A 45 12.31 4.62 8.82
C MET A 45 12.23 4.09 10.25
N ALA A 46 11.09 3.55 10.67
CA ALA A 46 10.91 2.95 11.98
C ALA A 46 11.80 1.71 12.18
N ILE A 47 11.88 0.83 11.18
CA ILE A 47 12.77 -0.34 11.20
C ILE A 47 14.24 0.09 11.28
N LEU A 48 14.67 1.03 10.45
CA LEU A 48 16.05 1.55 10.47
C LEU A 48 16.38 2.20 11.82
N ARG A 49 15.47 3.01 12.36
CA ARG A 49 15.62 3.57 13.72
C ARG A 49 15.77 2.46 14.74
N ASN A 50 14.90 1.45 14.72
CA ASN A 50 14.96 0.32 15.66
C ASN A 50 16.32 -0.39 15.59
N LEU A 51 16.78 -0.75 14.39
CA LEU A 51 18.06 -1.45 14.18
C LEU A 51 19.28 -0.62 14.59
N ILE A 52 19.23 0.70 14.38
CA ILE A 52 20.33 1.58 14.75
C ILE A 52 20.33 1.82 16.26
N THR A 53 19.18 2.10 16.89
CA THR A 53 19.13 2.46 18.31
C THR A 53 19.26 1.26 19.25
N HIS A 54 18.67 0.10 18.92
CA HIS A 54 18.68 -1.07 19.80
C HIS A 54 20.03 -1.80 19.85
N ARG A 55 21.02 -1.39 19.05
CA ARG A 55 22.39 -1.94 19.10
C ARG A 55 23.35 -1.13 19.96
N TYR A 56 22.88 -0.04 20.57
CA TYR A 56 23.63 0.79 21.50
C TYR A 56 23.02 0.80 22.91
N GLU A 57 22.04 -0.07 23.17
CA GLU A 57 21.55 -0.46 24.51
C GLU A 57 22.13 -1.83 24.88
#